data_AF-A0A662KAE6-F1
#
_entry.id   AF-A0A662KAE6-F1
#
_cell.length_a   1.000
_cell.length_b   1.000
_cell.length_c   1.000
_cell.angle_alpha   90.00
_cell.angle_beta   90.00
_cell.angle_gamma   90.00
#
_symmetry.space_group_name_H-M   'P 1'
#
loop_
_entity.id
_entity.type
_entity.pdbx_description
1 polymer ?
#
loop_
_entity_poly.entity_id
_entity_poly.type
_entity_poly.pdbx_seq_one_letter_code
_entity_poly.pdbx_strand_id
1 'polypeptide(L)'
;MAGMLAKLRFRTELMEEKVAKGFAAATQLADILVMKYGVPFRLAHRIVGRLAMEGKEQPSTSDVASAAREFGISITVTPDDLAEVLNVRRIVESRRNIGGTSKVEVERMIAVRKRKLKDKRARIERLRSRVAIGLKALYDEARRLGVDLYGRRKEGQD
;
A
#
# COMPACT_ATOMS: atom_id res chain seq x y z
N MET A 1 13.08 2.94 -14.15
CA MET A 1 12.39 2.64 -12.87
C MET A 1 12.51 1.18 -12.41
N ALA A 2 12.22 0.17 -13.24
CA ALA A 2 12.31 -1.25 -12.82
C ALA A 2 13.68 -1.65 -12.22
N GLY A 3 14.79 -1.25 -12.88
CA GLY A 3 16.14 -1.50 -12.36
C GLY A 3 16.47 -0.78 -11.05
N MET A 4 15.83 0.38 -10.77
CA MET A 4 15.99 1.11 -9.50
C MET A 4 15.30 0.35 -8.36
N LEU A 5 14.06 -0.08 -8.57
CA LEU A 5 13.29 -0.85 -7.58
C LEU A 5 13.97 -2.20 -7.26
N ALA A 6 14.57 -2.86 -8.26
CA ALA A 6 15.27 -4.13 -8.07
C ALA A 6 16.52 -4.02 -7.19
N LYS A 7 17.14 -2.83 -7.13
CA LYS A 7 18.36 -2.57 -6.34
C LYS A 7 18.07 -1.86 -5.02
N LEU A 8 16.81 -1.57 -4.70
CA LEU A 8 16.44 -0.84 -3.51
C LEU A 8 16.76 -1.66 -2.25
N ARG A 9 17.29 -0.97 -1.23
CA ARG A 9 17.60 -1.53 0.09
C ARG A 9 16.75 -0.80 1.13
N PHE A 10 16.09 -1.56 1.98
CA PHE A 10 15.32 -1.02 3.09
C PHE A 10 16.19 -1.00 4.35
N ARG A 11 16.20 0.13 5.07
CA ARG A 11 16.83 0.27 6.38
C ARG A 11 15.79 -0.04 7.45
N THR A 12 15.51 -1.32 7.66
CA THR A 12 14.39 -1.81 8.48
C THR A 12 14.46 -1.35 9.92
N GLU A 13 15.68 -1.24 10.47
CA GLU A 13 15.91 -0.82 11.85
C GLU A 13 15.56 0.66 12.03
N LEU A 14 16.00 1.50 11.08
CA LEU A 14 15.65 2.93 11.06
C LEU A 14 14.15 3.13 10.83
N MET A 15 13.51 2.29 10.01
CA MET A 15 12.06 2.34 9.82
C MET A 15 11.32 2.04 11.11
N GLU A 16 11.71 0.99 11.85
CA GLU A 16 11.10 0.63 13.14
C GLU A 16 11.29 1.77 14.17
N GLU A 17 12.52 2.30 14.27
CA GLU A 17 12.83 3.41 15.19
C GLU A 17 11.98 4.65 14.90
N LYS A 18 11.84 5.00 13.62
CA LYS A 18 11.08 6.19 13.21
C LYS A 18 9.59 6.04 13.45
N VAL A 19 9.05 4.83 13.32
CA VAL A 19 7.63 4.59 13.59
C VAL A 19 7.33 4.66 15.09
N ALA A 20 8.24 4.19 15.94
CA ALA A 20 8.12 4.36 17.39
C ALA A 20 8.08 5.84 17.81
N LYS A 21 8.82 6.71 17.08
CA LYS A 21 8.93 8.16 17.32
C LYS A 21 7.91 9.02 16.58
N GLY A 22 6.95 8.40 15.89
CA GLY A 22 6.14 9.08 14.87
C GLY A 22 4.70 9.36 15.26
N PHE A 23 4.28 9.09 16.51
CA PHE A 23 2.87 9.06 16.91
C PHE A 23 2.00 8.21 15.98
N ALA A 24 2.56 7.18 15.35
CA ALA A 24 1.86 6.34 14.37
C ALA A 24 0.62 5.63 14.97
N ALA A 25 0.60 5.47 16.29
CA ALA A 25 -0.51 4.89 17.04
C ALA A 25 -1.61 5.90 17.44
N ALA A 26 -1.45 7.20 17.16
CA ALA A 26 -2.37 8.25 17.62
C ALA A 26 -3.83 7.97 17.21
N THR A 27 -4.07 7.61 15.95
CA THR A 27 -5.43 7.28 15.49
C THR A 27 -5.98 6.06 16.23
N GLN A 28 -5.16 5.04 16.49
CA GLN A 28 -5.61 3.86 17.23
C GLN A 28 -5.96 4.19 18.69
N LEU A 29 -5.17 5.08 19.31
CA LEU A 29 -5.46 5.60 20.65
C LEU A 29 -6.78 6.39 20.66
N ALA A 30 -7.03 7.23 19.67
CA ALA A 30 -8.30 7.94 19.57
C ALA A 30 -9.47 6.97 19.37
N ASP A 31 -9.31 5.97 18.49
CA ASP A 31 -10.34 4.97 18.22
C ASP A 31 -10.73 4.18 19.48
N ILE A 32 -9.77 3.75 20.32
CA ILE A 32 -10.11 3.01 21.55
C ILE A 32 -10.82 3.88 22.58
N LEU A 33 -10.47 5.17 22.68
CA LEU A 33 -11.18 6.12 23.54
C LEU A 33 -12.64 6.25 23.14
N VAL A 34 -12.93 6.25 21.83
CA VAL A 34 -14.30 6.26 21.32
C VAL A 34 -14.99 4.94 21.58
N MET A 35 -14.38 3.84 21.15
CA MET A 35 -15.03 2.52 21.09
C MET A 35 -15.24 1.88 22.46
N LYS A 36 -14.23 1.98 23.36
CA LYS A 36 -14.25 1.30 24.66
C LYS A 36 -14.65 2.22 25.81
N TYR A 37 -14.30 3.51 25.70
CA TYR A 37 -14.51 4.49 26.78
C TYR A 37 -15.62 5.51 26.49
N GLY A 38 -16.30 5.40 25.34
CA GLY A 38 -17.46 6.23 24.99
C GLY A 38 -17.13 7.71 24.78
N VAL A 39 -15.87 8.06 24.59
CA VAL A 39 -15.46 9.44 24.38
C VAL A 39 -15.97 9.93 23.01
N PRO A 40 -16.65 11.07 22.90
CA PRO A 40 -17.06 11.60 21.61
C PRO A 40 -15.87 11.77 20.66
N PHE A 41 -16.01 11.35 19.40
CA PHE A 41 -14.92 11.28 18.41
C PHE A 41 -14.04 12.54 18.33
N ARG A 42 -14.67 13.73 18.29
CA ARG A 42 -13.95 15.02 18.29
C ARG A 42 -13.12 15.25 19.55
N LEU A 43 -13.62 14.84 20.71
CA LEU A 43 -12.90 14.98 21.98
C LEU A 43 -11.77 13.96 22.09
N ALA A 44 -11.98 12.70 21.66
CA ALA A 44 -10.93 11.70 21.60
C ALA A 44 -9.73 12.18 20.76
N HIS A 45 -10.00 12.76 19.59
CA HIS A 45 -8.94 13.32 18.74
C HIS A 45 -8.27 14.57 19.34
N ARG A 46 -8.99 15.39 20.12
CA ARG A 46 -8.39 16.51 20.86
C ARG A 46 -7.49 16.05 22.00
N ILE A 47 -7.90 15.03 22.75
CA ILE A 47 -7.10 14.39 23.81
C ILE A 47 -5.79 13.88 23.22
N VAL A 48 -5.87 13.07 22.16
CA VAL A 48 -4.66 12.52 21.51
C VAL A 48 -3.82 13.61 20.85
N GLY A 49 -4.45 14.62 20.23
CA GLY A 49 -3.73 15.77 19.66
C GLY A 49 -2.96 16.56 20.71
N ARG A 50 -3.52 16.72 21.92
CA ARG A 50 -2.83 17.34 23.05
C ARG A 50 -1.59 16.55 23.47
N LEU A 51 -1.73 15.24 23.64
CA LEU A 51 -0.61 14.33 23.94
C LEU A 51 0.48 14.39 22.86
N ALA A 52 0.08 14.51 21.59
CA ALA A 52 1.00 14.68 20.47
C ALA A 52 1.80 15.97 20.54
N MET A 53 1.16 17.09 20.88
CA MET A 53 1.85 18.37 21.06
C MET A 53 2.83 18.37 22.23
N GLU A 54 2.61 17.53 23.24
CA GLU A 54 3.51 17.37 24.40
C GLU A 54 4.68 16.41 24.13
N GLY A 55 4.76 15.79 22.94
CA GLY A 55 5.80 14.81 22.64
C GLY A 55 5.62 13.48 23.37
N LYS A 56 4.41 13.18 23.89
CA LYS A 56 4.06 11.93 24.56
C LYS A 56 3.76 10.79 23.57
N GLU A 57 4.77 10.31 22.86
CA GLU A 57 4.65 9.25 21.84
C GLU A 57 4.11 7.92 22.41
N GLN A 58 4.42 7.65 23.68
CA GLN A 58 3.98 6.49 24.45
C GLN A 58 3.32 6.99 25.75
N PRO A 59 2.08 7.51 25.68
CA PRO A 59 1.43 8.09 26.84
C PRO A 59 1.08 7.00 27.86
N SER A 60 1.27 7.30 29.15
CA SER A 60 0.78 6.48 30.25
C SER A 60 -0.73 6.64 30.45
N THR A 61 -1.34 5.76 31.24
CA THR A 61 -2.75 5.90 31.64
C THR A 61 -3.02 7.23 32.35
N SER A 62 -2.06 7.71 33.14
CA SER A 62 -2.12 9.03 33.78
C SER A 62 -2.05 10.19 32.80
N ASP A 63 -1.21 10.10 31.75
CA ASP A 63 -1.14 11.13 30.72
C ASP A 63 -2.49 11.26 30.00
N VAL A 64 -3.08 10.12 29.61
CA VAL A 64 -4.39 10.09 28.92
C VAL A 64 -5.50 10.63 29.82
N ALA A 65 -5.55 10.22 31.09
CA ALA A 65 -6.52 10.72 32.05
C ALA A 65 -6.35 12.23 32.31
N SER A 66 -5.11 12.72 32.38
CA SER A 66 -4.83 14.14 32.55
C SER A 66 -5.31 14.96 31.35
N ALA A 67 -4.95 14.54 30.14
CA ALA A 67 -5.39 15.19 28.91
C ALA A 67 -6.93 15.16 28.75
N ALA A 68 -7.58 14.07 29.16
CA ALA A 68 -9.04 13.97 29.13
C ALA A 68 -9.74 14.97 30.07
N ARG A 69 -9.19 15.17 31.28
CA ARG A 69 -9.75 16.11 32.27
C ARG A 69 -9.78 17.55 31.78
N GLU A 70 -8.80 17.97 30.98
CA GLU A 70 -8.78 19.31 30.36
C GLU A 70 -10.00 19.56 29.46
N PHE A 71 -10.60 18.50 28.92
CA PHE A 71 -11.81 18.57 28.10
C PHE A 71 -13.08 18.17 28.87
N GLY A 72 -13.04 18.15 30.20
CA GLY A 72 -14.17 17.79 31.05
C GLY A 72 -14.55 16.32 31.00
N ILE A 73 -13.64 15.44 30.56
CA ILE A 73 -13.88 14.00 30.47
C ILE A 73 -13.14 13.28 31.60
N SER A 74 -13.90 12.48 32.35
CA SER A 74 -13.36 11.57 33.35
C SER A 74 -13.34 10.15 32.80
N ILE A 75 -12.15 9.64 32.49
CA ILE A 75 -11.93 8.27 32.01
C ILE A 75 -10.75 7.66 32.76
N THR A 76 -10.79 6.34 32.93
CA THR A 76 -9.68 5.55 33.46
C THR A 76 -9.33 4.49 32.44
N VAL A 77 -8.27 4.74 31.67
CA VAL A 77 -7.78 3.80 30.66
C VAL A 77 -6.92 2.74 31.33
N THR A 78 -7.06 1.48 30.91
CA THR A 78 -6.24 0.39 31.46
C THR A 78 -4.86 0.32 30.79
N PRO A 79 -3.81 -0.15 31.49
CA PRO A 79 -2.50 -0.39 30.89
C PRO A 79 -2.55 -1.38 29.72
N ASP A 80 -3.41 -2.40 29.82
CA ASP A 80 -3.57 -3.42 28.77
C ASP A 80 -4.13 -2.82 27.47
N ASP A 81 -5.11 -1.92 27.58
CA ASP A 81 -5.66 -1.22 26.42
C ASP A 81 -4.63 -0.33 25.73
N LEU A 82 -3.80 0.37 26.52
CA LEU A 82 -2.70 1.16 25.97
C LEU A 82 -1.65 0.28 25.31
N ALA A 83 -1.27 -0.82 25.94
CA ALA A 83 -0.31 -1.78 25.38
C ALA A 83 -0.81 -2.40 24.05
N GLU A 84 -2.12 -2.62 23.93
CA GLU A 84 -2.73 -3.10 22.70
C GLU A 84 -2.63 -2.06 21.57
N VAL A 85 -3.03 -0.81 21.83
CA VAL A 85 -3.16 0.22 20.79
C VAL A 85 -1.87 0.94 20.44
N LEU A 86 -0.89 0.97 21.35
CA LEU A 86 0.42 1.59 21.12
C LEU A 86 1.40 0.63 20.42
N ASN A 87 1.04 -0.65 20.29
CA ASN A 87 1.84 -1.63 19.57
C ASN A 87 1.60 -1.54 18.05
N VAL A 88 2.53 -0.88 17.37
CA VAL A 88 2.53 -0.67 15.92
C VAL A 88 2.36 -1.97 15.13
N ARG A 89 3.00 -3.06 15.55
CA ARG A 89 2.91 -4.35 14.85
C ARG A 89 1.49 -4.92 14.94
N ARG A 90 0.84 -4.79 16.10
CA ARG A 90 -0.57 -5.16 16.28
C ARG A 90 -1.48 -4.27 15.44
N ILE A 91 -1.22 -2.96 15.37
CA ILE A 91 -1.97 -2.04 14.50
C ILE A 91 -1.89 -2.48 13.04
N VAL A 92 -0.70 -2.82 12.54
CA VAL A 92 -0.52 -3.28 11.16
C VAL A 92 -1.30 -4.58 10.92
N GLU A 93 -1.19 -5.55 11.82
CA GLU A 93 -1.84 -6.86 11.70
C GLU A 93 -3.36 -6.85 11.92
N SER A 94 -3.90 -5.84 12.61
CA SER A 94 -5.35 -5.71 12.81
C SER A 94 -6.09 -5.22 11.55
N ARG A 95 -5.39 -4.56 10.61
CA ARG A 95 -5.97 -4.08 9.34
C ARG A 95 -6.11 -5.22 8.32
N ARG A 96 -7.10 -6.09 8.57
CA ARG A 96 -7.44 -7.29 7.76
C ARG A 96 -8.51 -7.07 6.69
N ASN A 97 -9.07 -5.87 6.62
CA ASN A 97 -10.02 -5.49 5.58
C ASN A 97 -9.36 -5.47 4.18
N ILE A 98 -10.18 -5.48 3.13
CA ILE A 98 -9.69 -5.40 1.75
C ILE A 98 -8.85 -4.13 1.58
N GLY A 99 -7.59 -4.28 1.14
CA GLY A 99 -6.64 -3.18 0.98
C GLY A 99 -5.88 -2.80 2.26
N GLY A 100 -6.11 -3.49 3.38
CA GLY A 100 -5.42 -3.28 4.64
C GLY A 100 -3.95 -3.70 4.62
N THR A 101 -3.25 -3.37 5.71
CA THR A 101 -1.80 -3.57 5.87
C THR A 101 -1.40 -4.88 6.52
N SER A 102 -2.34 -5.69 7.00
CA SER A 102 -2.02 -6.98 7.61
C SER A 102 -1.30 -7.90 6.62
N LYS A 103 -0.41 -8.75 7.14
CA LYS A 103 0.37 -9.66 6.29
C LYS A 103 -0.53 -10.52 5.39
N VAL A 104 -1.60 -11.07 5.96
CA VAL A 104 -2.56 -11.93 5.23
C VAL A 104 -3.18 -11.19 4.05
N GLU A 105 -3.60 -9.94 4.25
CA GLU A 105 -4.20 -9.14 3.18
C GLU A 105 -3.17 -8.73 2.12
N VAL A 106 -1.95 -8.35 2.53
CA VAL A 106 -0.86 -8.02 1.61
C VAL A 106 -0.50 -9.23 0.74
N GLU A 107 -0.39 -10.42 1.32
CA GLU A 107 -0.14 -11.67 0.58
C GLU A 107 -1.26 -11.98 -0.42
N ARG A 108 -2.53 -11.83 -0.01
CA ARG A 108 -3.68 -11.96 -0.90
C ARG A 108 -3.60 -10.97 -2.07
N MET A 109 -3.30 -9.70 -1.80
CA MET A 109 -3.14 -8.68 -2.83
C MET A 109 -2.01 -9.04 -3.81
N ILE A 110 -0.84 -9.46 -3.31
CA ILE A 110 0.30 -9.90 -4.14
C ILE A 110 -0.12 -11.05 -5.06
N ALA A 111 -0.82 -12.06 -4.55
CA ALA A 111 -1.30 -13.18 -5.34
C ALA A 111 -2.23 -12.72 -6.48
N VAL A 112 -3.19 -11.83 -6.17
CA VAL A 112 -4.09 -11.23 -7.17
C VAL A 112 -3.31 -10.46 -8.24
N ARG A 113 -2.31 -9.67 -7.85
CA ARG A 113 -1.48 -8.90 -8.81
C ARG A 113 -0.65 -9.82 -9.70
N LYS A 114 -0.05 -10.89 -9.13
CA LYS A 114 0.71 -11.89 -9.89
C LYS A 114 -0.18 -12.57 -10.95
N ARG A 115 -1.41 -12.96 -10.59
CA ARG A 115 -2.38 -13.53 -11.55
C ARG A 115 -2.68 -12.56 -12.69
N LYS A 116 -3.04 -11.31 -12.37
CA LYS A 116 -3.31 -10.27 -13.38
C LYS A 116 -2.09 -10.03 -14.30
N LEU A 117 -0.88 -10.07 -13.75
CA LEU A 117 0.34 -9.91 -14.55
C LEU A 117 0.55 -11.08 -15.52
N LYS A 118 0.29 -12.32 -15.08
CA LYS A 118 0.34 -13.52 -15.94
C LYS A 118 -0.65 -13.41 -17.09
N ASP A 119 -1.89 -13.03 -16.81
CA ASP A 119 -2.94 -12.90 -17.82
C ASP A 119 -2.60 -11.82 -18.86
N LYS A 120 -2.07 -10.68 -18.39
CA LYS A 120 -1.59 -9.61 -19.28
C LYS A 120 -0.42 -10.06 -20.16
N ARG A 121 0.55 -10.80 -19.61
CA ARG A 121 1.67 -11.37 -20.39
C ARG A 121 1.17 -12.32 -21.48
N ALA A 122 0.25 -13.23 -21.15
CA ALA A 122 -0.35 -14.14 -22.12
C ALA A 122 -1.15 -13.41 -23.22
N ARG A 123 -1.81 -12.29 -22.88
CA ARG A 123 -2.47 -11.44 -23.88
C ARG A 123 -1.47 -10.77 -24.82
N ILE A 124 -0.37 -10.21 -24.29
CA ILE A 124 0.68 -9.58 -25.09
C ILE A 124 1.31 -10.60 -26.04
N GLU A 125 1.58 -11.80 -25.58
CA GLU A 125 2.18 -12.85 -26.41
C GLU A 125 1.27 -13.21 -27.60
N ARG A 126 -0.02 -13.44 -27.33
CA ARG A 126 -1.00 -13.70 -28.40
C ARG A 126 -1.08 -12.56 -29.42
N LEU A 127 -1.01 -11.31 -28.98
CA LEU A 127 -1.01 -10.16 -29.88
C LEU A 127 0.25 -10.14 -30.75
N ARG A 128 1.42 -10.40 -30.17
CA ARG A 128 2.69 -10.49 -30.91
C ARG A 128 2.66 -11.58 -31.96
N SER A 129 2.17 -12.78 -31.61
CA SER A 129 2.05 -13.88 -32.57
C SER A 129 1.12 -13.53 -33.74
N ARG A 130 -0.03 -12.90 -33.46
CA ARG A 130 -0.96 -12.45 -34.50
C ARG A 130 -0.34 -11.42 -35.44
N VAL A 131 0.38 -10.44 -34.91
CA VAL A 131 1.09 -9.42 -35.71
C VAL A 131 2.18 -10.08 -36.56
N ALA A 132 2.96 -11.01 -36.00
CA ALA A 132 4.00 -11.71 -36.74
C ALA A 132 3.45 -12.55 -37.90
N ILE A 133 2.36 -13.29 -37.66
CA ILE A 133 1.68 -14.07 -38.70
C ILE A 133 1.12 -13.15 -39.79
N GLY A 134 0.45 -12.06 -39.40
CA GLY A 134 -0.11 -11.08 -40.34
C GLY A 134 0.97 -10.40 -41.19
N LEU A 135 2.08 -10.01 -40.58
CA LEU A 135 3.23 -9.46 -41.31
C LEU A 135 3.80 -10.48 -42.29
N LYS A 136 4.00 -11.73 -41.86
CA LYS A 136 4.50 -12.79 -42.75
C LYS A 136 3.58 -12.97 -43.97
N ALA A 137 2.27 -13.05 -43.76
CA ALA A 137 1.29 -13.18 -44.85
C ALA A 137 1.36 -11.99 -45.81
N LEU A 138 1.49 -10.77 -45.29
CA LEU A 138 1.66 -9.56 -46.11
C LEU A 138 2.96 -9.58 -46.93
N TYR A 139 4.07 -9.99 -46.33
CA TYR A 139 5.36 -10.14 -47.03
C TYR A 139 5.31 -11.20 -48.13
N ASP A 140 4.70 -12.35 -47.85
CA ASP A 140 4.55 -13.44 -48.80
C ASP A 140 3.70 -12.97 -50.00
N GLU A 141 2.64 -12.21 -49.74
CA GLU A 141 1.76 -11.65 -50.78
C GLU A 141 2.43 -10.55 -51.61
N ALA A 142 3.15 -9.62 -50.98
CA ALA A 142 3.93 -8.59 -51.68
C ALA A 142 4.96 -9.23 -52.63
N ARG A 143 5.66 -10.27 -52.15
CA ARG A 143 6.60 -11.05 -52.97
C ARG A 143 5.91 -11.72 -54.15
N ARG A 144 4.71 -12.30 -53.95
CA ARG A 144 3.91 -12.90 -55.02
C ARG A 144 3.52 -11.89 -56.10
N LEU A 145 3.24 -10.64 -55.70
CA LEU A 145 2.88 -9.54 -56.59
C LEU A 145 4.09 -8.82 -57.22
N GLY A 146 5.32 -9.22 -56.89
CA GLY A 146 6.54 -8.60 -57.42
C GLY A 146 6.79 -7.18 -56.91
N VAL A 147 6.18 -6.81 -55.79
CA VAL A 147 6.29 -5.48 -55.17
C VAL A 147 6.93 -5.56 -53.78
N ASP A 148 7.50 -4.44 -53.33
CA ASP A 148 7.86 -4.27 -51.93
C ASP A 148 6.62 -4.02 -51.05
N LEU A 149 6.83 -3.86 -49.73
CA LEU A 149 5.74 -3.60 -48.77
C LEU A 149 4.99 -2.28 -49.01
N TYR A 150 5.53 -1.38 -49.85
CA TYR A 150 4.93 -0.10 -50.19
C TYR A 150 4.29 -0.12 -51.59
N GLY A 151 4.23 -1.30 -52.24
CA GLY A 151 3.65 -1.46 -53.57
C GLY A 151 4.58 -1.03 -54.71
N ARG A 152 5.86 -0.74 -54.44
CA ARG A 152 6.83 -0.40 -55.49
C ARG A 152 7.31 -1.68 -56.16
N ARG A 153 7.26 -1.73 -57.49
CA ARG A 153 7.88 -2.83 -58.24
C ARG A 153 9.37 -2.81 -58.03
N LYS A 154 10.00 -3.99 -57.96
CA LYS A 154 11.45 -4.06 -58.09
C LYS A 154 11.81 -3.62 -59.51
N GLU A 155 12.38 -2.43 -59.67
CA GLU A 155 12.95 -1.99 -60.94
C GLU A 155 14.03 -2.99 -61.39
N GLY A 156 14.02 -3.30 -62.68
CA GLY A 156 14.78 -4.37 -63.29
C GLY A 156 16.28 -4.31 -63.00
N GLN A 157 16.84 -5.48 -62.66
CA GLN A 157 18.22 -5.77 -63.00
C GLN A 157 18.23 -6.09 -64.50
N ASP A 158 18.62 -5.12 -65.32
CA ASP A 158 19.20 -5.34 -66.64
C ASP A 158 20.70 -5.00 -66.57
#